data_AF-A0A7V8YF55-F1
#
_entry.id   AF-A0A7V8YF55-F1
#
_cell.length_a   1.000
_cell.length_b   1.000
_cell.length_c   1.000
_cell.angle_alpha   90.00
_cell.angle_beta   90.00
_cell.angle_gamma   90.00
#
_symmetry.space_group_name_H-M   'P 1'
#
loop_
_entity.id
_entity.type
_entity.pdbx_description
1 polymer ?
#
loop_
_entity_poly.entity_id
_entity_poly.type
_entity_poly.pdbx_seq_one_letter_code
_entity_poly.pdbx_strand_id
1 'polypeptide(L)'
;MTVHWEEIVYLAALTHDQAIVAWGKFPVRLDGDRAEVMDQNDPDVPEDRQLMGFVGHESPSWGPSRVTILQGDHPLGSVETTANFTVIRDLTPDTDYRCEVRSVEADGSTTLRAASPRRLEYTAEGLVLLPSGEPTPVAFRTFPLPTAATPDFRFFVIGDSGTGVDQRPGSGAAQASVAKAMAAAMARPGPPVRFV
;
A
#
# COMPACT_ATOMS: atom_id res chain seq x y z
N MET A 1 -5.53 -6.96 24.95
CA MET A 1 -5.84 -6.48 23.59
C MET A 1 -5.38 -5.04 23.47
N THR A 2 -4.73 -4.69 22.37
CA THR A 2 -4.20 -3.35 22.10
C THR A 2 -4.51 -2.95 20.67
N VAL A 3 -4.81 -1.67 20.44
CA VAL A 3 -4.95 -1.12 19.08
C VAL A 3 -3.57 -0.83 18.51
N HIS A 4 -3.29 -1.42 17.36
CA HIS A 4 -2.11 -1.17 16.53
C HIS A 4 -2.52 -0.44 15.26
N TRP A 5 -1.72 0.54 14.84
CA TRP A 5 -1.97 1.29 13.61
C TRP A 5 -0.96 0.86 12.56
N GLU A 6 -1.37 -0.01 11.65
CA GLU A 6 -0.50 -0.50 10.59
C GLU A 6 -0.37 0.56 9.50
N GLU A 7 0.86 1.02 9.27
CA GLU A 7 1.18 1.94 8.18
C GLU A 7 1.21 1.24 6.84
N ILE A 8 0.64 1.89 5.82
CA ILE A 8 0.68 1.44 4.43
C ILE A 8 1.13 2.58 3.52
N VAL A 9 1.94 2.25 2.52
CA VAL A 9 2.29 3.12 1.39
C VAL A 9 2.09 2.32 0.11
N TYR A 10 1.41 2.87 -0.89
CA TYR A 10 1.09 2.15 -2.12
C TYR A 10 0.97 3.09 -3.32
N LEU A 11 1.15 2.51 -4.52
CA LEU A 11 0.90 3.17 -5.79
C LEU A 11 -0.61 3.14 -6.09
N ALA A 12 -1.27 4.29 -5.99
CA ALA A 12 -2.71 4.42 -6.18
C ALA A 12 -3.10 4.56 -7.65
N ALA A 13 -2.26 5.25 -8.44
CA ALA A 13 -2.47 5.41 -9.88
C ALA A 13 -1.13 5.59 -10.60
N LEU A 14 -1.11 5.25 -11.89
CA LEU A 14 0.08 5.31 -12.72
C LEU A 14 -0.30 5.57 -14.18
N THR A 15 0.46 6.43 -14.84
CA THR A 15 0.39 6.69 -16.29
C THR A 15 1.80 6.54 -16.89
N HIS A 16 1.98 7.01 -18.13
CA HIS A 16 3.28 7.07 -18.78
C HIS A 16 4.17 8.21 -18.24
N ASP A 17 3.58 9.23 -17.61
CA ASP A 17 4.26 10.47 -17.21
C ASP A 17 3.93 10.90 -15.77
N GLN A 18 3.02 10.21 -15.08
CA GLN A 18 2.53 10.58 -13.76
C GLN A 18 2.32 9.34 -12.88
N ALA A 19 2.42 9.55 -11.58
CA ALA A 19 2.09 8.56 -10.57
C ALA A 19 1.40 9.23 -9.38
N ILE A 20 0.49 8.50 -8.73
CA ILE A 20 -0.08 8.89 -7.44
C ILE A 20 0.38 7.87 -6.42
N VAL A 21 1.12 8.33 -5.42
CA VAL A 21 1.49 7.53 -4.26
C VAL A 21 0.67 8.00 -3.08
N ALA A 22 0.01 7.07 -2.41
CA ALA A 22 -0.83 7.32 -1.25
C ALA A 22 -0.36 6.51 -0.05
N TRP A 23 -0.70 6.99 1.14
CA TRP A 23 -0.38 6.33 2.39
C TRP A 23 -1.49 6.51 3.41
N GLY A 24 -1.37 5.81 4.53
CA GLY A 24 -2.28 5.93 5.65
C GLY A 24 -1.98 4.91 6.72
N LYS A 25 -2.93 4.76 7.65
CA LYS A 25 -2.83 3.78 8.73
C LYS A 25 -4.17 3.15 8.98
N PHE A 26 -4.25 1.82 9.03
CA PHE A 26 -5.49 1.14 9.40
C PHE A 26 -5.39 0.57 10.82
N PRO A 27 -6.47 0.68 11.62
CA PRO A 27 -6.50 0.18 12.98
C PRO A 27 -6.68 -1.33 13.00
N VAL A 28 -5.91 -2.00 13.86
CA VAL A 28 -5.91 -3.44 14.02
C VAL A 28 -5.87 -3.78 15.50
N ARG A 29 -6.79 -4.62 15.94
CA ARG A 29 -6.82 -5.14 17.30
C ARG A 29 -5.86 -6.33 17.38
N LEU A 30 -4.91 -6.25 18.30
CA LEU A 30 -3.95 -7.33 18.56
C LEU A 30 -4.31 -8.11 19.83
N ASP A 31 -4.24 -9.44 19.71
CA ASP A 31 -4.27 -10.40 20.81
C ASP A 31 -3.11 -11.41 20.66
N GLY A 32 -1.98 -11.10 21.30
CA GLY A 32 -0.71 -11.75 20.99
C GLY A 32 -0.28 -11.44 19.56
N ASP A 33 0.01 -12.47 18.77
CA ASP A 33 0.32 -12.35 17.34
C ASP A 33 -0.92 -12.39 16.44
N ARG A 34 -2.12 -12.64 17.01
CA ARG A 34 -3.37 -12.60 16.25
C ARG A 34 -3.82 -11.17 16.07
N ALA A 35 -4.33 -10.87 14.88
CA ALA A 35 -4.76 -9.56 14.48
C ALA A 35 -6.20 -9.61 13.94
N GLU A 36 -6.95 -8.55 14.18
CA GLU A 36 -8.27 -8.32 13.60
C GLU A 36 -8.32 -6.89 13.05
N VAL A 37 -8.68 -6.73 11.77
CA VAL A 37 -8.90 -5.40 11.19
C VAL A 37 -10.13 -4.79 11.81
N MET A 38 -9.98 -3.58 12.35
CA MET A 38 -11.08 -2.86 12.97
C MET A 38 -11.85 -2.07 11.91
N ASP A 39 -13.18 -2.10 11.99
CA ASP A 39 -14.05 -1.25 11.16
C ASP A 39 -13.91 0.22 11.60
N GLN A 40 -14.19 1.16 10.69
CA GLN A 40 -14.21 2.58 11.01
C GLN A 40 -15.20 2.94 12.13
N ASN A 41 -16.26 2.13 12.34
CA ASN A 41 -17.25 2.33 13.39
C ASN A 41 -16.92 1.59 14.69
N ASP A 42 -15.76 0.94 14.79
CA ASP A 42 -15.35 0.26 16.01
C ASP A 42 -15.15 1.28 17.15
N PRO A 43 -15.70 1.03 18.36
CA PRO A 43 -15.69 1.99 19.47
C PRO A 43 -14.28 2.35 19.95
N ASP A 44 -13.27 1.53 19.65
CA ASP A 44 -11.88 1.79 20.00
C ASP A 44 -11.15 2.67 18.95
N VAL A 45 -11.78 2.99 17.82
CA VAL A 45 -11.26 3.94 16.81
C VAL A 45 -11.57 5.38 17.24
N PRO A 46 -10.61 6.33 17.23
CA PRO A 46 -10.87 7.73 17.55
C PRO A 46 -11.95 8.37 16.66
N GLU A 47 -12.86 9.15 17.25
CA GLU A 47 -14.02 9.76 16.57
C GLU A 47 -13.62 10.60 15.34
N ASP A 48 -12.48 11.31 15.40
CA ASP A 48 -11.94 12.10 14.28
C ASP A 48 -11.51 11.24 13.07
N ARG A 49 -11.50 9.91 13.22
CA ARG A 49 -11.15 8.94 12.20
C ARG A 49 -12.34 8.09 11.73
N GLN A 50 -13.49 8.15 12.42
CA GLN A 50 -14.60 7.20 12.20
C GLN A 50 -15.44 7.42 10.91
N LEU A 51 -15.15 8.44 10.09
CA LEU A 51 -16.04 8.83 8.98
C LEU A 51 -15.36 9.15 7.64
N MET A 52 -14.03 9.15 7.56
CA MET A 52 -13.30 9.71 6.40
C MET A 52 -12.29 8.75 5.77
N GLY A 53 -12.37 7.46 6.12
CA GLY A 53 -11.40 6.46 5.69
C GLY A 53 -10.01 6.70 6.28
N PHE A 54 -9.13 5.71 6.10
CA PHE A 54 -7.85 5.64 6.79
C PHE A 54 -6.64 6.03 5.92
N VAL A 55 -6.88 6.19 4.61
CA VAL A 55 -5.85 6.22 3.58
C VAL A 55 -6.24 7.21 2.46
N GLY A 56 -5.26 7.93 1.91
CA GLY A 56 -5.42 8.71 0.69
C GLY A 56 -6.19 10.03 0.83
N HIS A 57 -6.78 10.50 -0.27
CA HIS A 57 -7.24 11.88 -0.47
C HIS A 57 -8.24 12.39 0.60
N GLU A 58 -9.21 11.57 0.97
CA GLU A 58 -10.27 11.99 1.91
C GLU A 58 -9.90 11.73 3.37
N SER A 59 -8.83 10.97 3.62
CA SER A 59 -8.43 10.62 4.98
C SER A 59 -7.80 11.80 5.73
N PRO A 60 -8.07 11.95 7.04
CA PRO A 60 -7.45 13.01 7.82
C PRO A 60 -5.93 12.81 7.86
N SER A 61 -5.18 13.92 7.83
CA SER A 61 -3.71 13.90 7.80
C SER A 61 -3.10 13.01 8.88
N TRP A 62 -2.05 12.27 8.51
CA TRP A 62 -1.18 11.54 9.45
C TRP A 62 0.09 12.33 9.80
N GLY A 63 0.01 13.66 9.72
CA GLY A 63 1.10 14.58 10.00
C GLY A 63 1.97 14.90 8.77
N PRO A 64 2.94 15.80 8.94
CA PRO A 64 3.86 16.20 7.89
C PRO A 64 4.63 15.00 7.32
N SER A 65 4.78 14.98 6.00
CA SER A 65 5.46 13.91 5.28
C SER A 65 6.36 14.49 4.21
N ARG A 66 7.52 13.86 3.99
CA ARG A 66 8.43 14.13 2.88
C ARG A 66 8.37 12.98 1.90
N VAL A 67 8.08 13.27 0.64
CA VAL A 67 8.09 12.28 -0.44
C VAL A 67 9.29 12.54 -1.33
N THR A 68 10.11 11.51 -1.56
CA THR A 68 11.29 11.57 -2.42
C THR A 68 11.16 10.56 -3.56
N ILE A 69 11.37 11.03 -4.79
CA ILE A 69 11.34 10.19 -5.99
C ILE A 69 12.77 9.92 -6.44
N LEU A 70 13.07 8.65 -6.70
CA LEU A 70 14.38 8.19 -7.13
C LEU A 70 14.28 7.47 -8.48
N GLN A 71 15.26 7.67 -9.34
CA GLN A 71 15.51 6.85 -10.53
C GLN A 71 16.83 6.09 -10.31
N GLY A 72 16.76 4.77 -10.16
CA GLY A 72 17.85 4.02 -9.53
C GLY A 72 18.09 4.56 -8.11
N ASP A 73 19.34 4.83 -7.75
CA ASP A 73 19.74 5.44 -6.47
C ASP A 73 19.79 6.99 -6.50
N HIS A 74 19.41 7.60 -7.61
CA HIS A 74 19.50 9.06 -7.78
C HIS A 74 18.17 9.74 -7.42
N PRO A 75 18.14 10.64 -6.42
CA PRO A 75 16.95 11.43 -6.11
C PRO A 75 16.72 12.47 -7.21
N LEU A 76 15.51 12.49 -7.76
CA LEU A 76 15.07 13.47 -8.76
C LEU A 76 14.47 14.73 -8.11
N GLY A 77 13.93 14.57 -6.90
CA GLY A 77 13.33 15.64 -6.14
C GLY A 77 12.59 15.15 -4.91
N SER A 78 12.16 16.10 -4.09
CA SER A 78 11.33 15.82 -2.93
C SER A 78 10.28 16.90 -2.73
N VAL A 79 9.14 16.51 -2.16
CA VAL A 79 8.05 17.40 -1.79
C VAL A 79 7.64 17.16 -0.34
N GLU A 80 7.36 18.24 0.39
CA GLU A 80 6.74 18.17 1.71
C GLU A 80 5.24 18.39 1.59
N THR A 81 4.46 17.59 2.31
CA THR A 81 3.00 17.64 2.28
C THR A 81 2.42 17.16 3.60
N THR A 82 1.22 17.64 3.93
CA THR A 82 0.41 17.12 5.03
C THR A 82 -0.74 16.23 4.53
N ALA A 83 -0.99 16.20 3.22
CA ALA A 83 -1.95 15.27 2.63
C ALA A 83 -1.41 13.84 2.68
N ASN A 84 -2.30 12.84 2.69
CA ASN A 84 -1.90 11.42 2.71
C ASN A 84 -1.68 10.84 1.31
N PHE A 85 -1.34 11.69 0.35
CA PHE A 85 -0.98 11.32 -1.00
C PHE A 85 -0.11 12.41 -1.63
N THR A 86 0.55 12.06 -2.73
CA THR A 86 1.20 13.03 -3.62
C THR A 86 1.01 12.64 -5.08
N VAL A 87 0.96 13.65 -5.94
CA VAL A 87 0.99 13.48 -7.39
C VAL A 87 2.39 13.77 -7.88
N ILE A 88 3.00 12.79 -8.51
CA ILE A 88 4.31 12.87 -9.15
C ILE A 88 4.06 13.11 -10.63
N ARG A 89 4.71 14.12 -11.19
CA ARG A 89 4.54 14.55 -12.58
C ARG A 89 5.85 14.53 -13.32
N ASP A 90 5.76 14.71 -14.64
CA ASP A 90 6.91 14.86 -15.54
C ASP A 90 7.87 13.66 -15.50
N LEU A 91 7.32 12.46 -15.28
CA LEU A 91 8.07 11.21 -15.33
C LEU A 91 8.39 10.83 -16.78
N THR A 92 9.52 10.16 -16.96
CA THR A 92 9.88 9.58 -18.26
C THR A 92 9.07 8.30 -18.47
N PRO A 93 8.45 8.09 -19.65
CA PRO A 93 7.78 6.85 -20.00
C PRO A 93 8.70 5.62 -19.96
N ASP A 94 8.12 4.45 -19.69
CA ASP A 94 8.84 3.15 -19.62
C ASP A 94 10.11 3.20 -18.76
N THR A 95 10.03 3.86 -17.60
CA THR A 95 11.19 4.11 -16.73
C THR A 95 10.90 3.65 -15.30
N ASP A 96 11.89 2.98 -14.70
CA ASP A 96 11.82 2.49 -13.32
C ASP A 96 12.08 3.61 -12.31
N TYR A 97 11.21 3.70 -11.31
CA TYR A 97 11.26 4.66 -10.22
C TYR A 97 11.07 3.98 -8.86
N ARG A 98 11.58 4.63 -7.82
CA ARG A 98 11.26 4.34 -6.42
C ARG A 98 10.72 5.59 -5.75
N CYS A 99 9.76 5.42 -4.86
CA CYS A 99 9.18 6.47 -4.07
C CYS A 99 9.34 6.14 -2.57
N GLU A 100 10.07 7.01 -1.87
CA GLU A 100 10.16 6.99 -0.42
C GLU A 100 9.18 8.00 0.18
N VAL A 101 8.31 7.55 1.08
CA VAL A 101 7.46 8.43 1.87
C VAL A 101 7.94 8.37 3.31
N ARG A 102 8.34 9.50 3.87
CA ARG A 102 8.87 9.60 5.23
C ARG A 102 7.96 10.50 6.07
N SER A 103 7.65 10.09 7.29
CA SER A 103 7.07 10.97 8.31
C SER A 103 8.14 12.00 8.72
N VAL A 104 7.72 13.24 8.97
CA VAL A 104 8.59 14.29 9.51
C VAL A 104 8.15 14.61 10.93
N GLU A 105 9.05 14.37 11.88
CA GLU A 105 8.82 14.60 13.30
C GLU A 105 9.02 16.08 13.68
N ALA A 106 8.54 16.49 14.85
CA ALA A 106 8.62 17.87 15.32
C ALA A 106 10.07 18.40 15.48
N ASP A 107 11.04 17.50 15.70
CA ASP A 107 12.47 17.82 15.77
C ASP A 107 13.15 17.86 14.39
N GLY A 108 12.39 17.65 13.31
CA GLY A 108 12.87 17.61 11.93
C GLY A 108 13.49 16.27 11.52
N SER A 109 13.56 15.28 12.41
CA SER A 109 13.95 13.92 12.04
C SER A 109 12.90 13.28 11.13
N THR A 110 13.32 12.27 10.37
CA THR A 110 12.41 11.58 9.45
C THR A 110 12.49 10.08 9.60
N THR A 111 11.35 9.41 9.52
CA THR A 111 11.21 7.96 9.59
C THR A 111 10.51 7.47 8.32
N LEU A 112 10.99 6.37 7.74
CA LEU A 112 10.33 5.81 6.56
C LEU A 112 8.95 5.27 6.96
N ARG A 113 7.91 5.64 6.22
CA ARG A 113 6.55 5.12 6.44
C ARG A 113 6.45 3.68 5.98
N ALA A 114 5.59 2.91 6.66
CA ALA A 114 5.44 1.47 6.44
C ALA A 114 6.77 0.70 6.61
N ALA A 115 7.65 1.22 7.47
CA ALA A 115 8.92 0.61 7.83
C ALA A 115 8.83 -0.28 9.09
N SER A 116 7.63 -0.77 9.40
CA SER A 116 7.42 -1.58 10.58
C SER A 116 8.29 -2.85 10.50
N PRO A 117 9.00 -3.22 11.59
CA PRO A 117 9.74 -4.48 11.66
C PRO A 117 8.81 -5.70 11.70
N ARG A 118 7.49 -5.46 11.67
CA ARG A 118 6.45 -6.48 11.59
C ARG A 118 5.44 -6.09 10.52
N ARG A 119 4.83 -7.07 9.87
CA ARG A 119 3.80 -6.87 8.86
C ARG A 119 2.59 -7.74 9.17
N LEU A 120 1.43 -7.25 8.80
CA LEU A 120 0.21 -8.04 8.84
C LEU A 120 0.14 -8.99 7.65
N GLU A 121 -0.16 -10.26 7.91
CA GLU A 121 -0.25 -11.30 6.89
C GLU A 121 -1.47 -12.18 7.13
N TYR A 122 -2.20 -12.49 6.05
CA TYR A 122 -3.31 -13.44 6.10
C TYR A 122 -2.77 -14.87 6.03
N THR A 123 -3.05 -15.65 7.06
CA THR A 123 -2.80 -17.10 7.13
C THR A 123 -4.11 -17.88 7.00
N ALA A 124 -4.01 -19.21 6.98
CA ALA A 124 -5.21 -20.05 7.00
C ALA A 124 -6.01 -19.88 8.31
N GLU A 125 -5.34 -19.50 9.40
CA GLU A 125 -5.87 -19.32 10.75
C GLU A 125 -6.43 -17.91 11.01
N GLY A 126 -6.22 -16.98 10.07
CA GLY A 126 -6.65 -15.58 10.16
C GLY A 126 -5.50 -14.59 9.94
N LEU A 127 -5.74 -13.32 10.27
CA LEU A 127 -4.72 -12.28 10.17
C LEU A 127 -3.76 -12.38 11.37
N VAL A 128 -2.47 -12.33 11.09
CA VAL A 128 -1.41 -12.39 12.10
C VAL A 128 -0.34 -11.33 11.84
N LEU A 129 0.32 -10.90 12.91
CA LEU A 129 1.44 -9.97 12.84
C LEU A 129 2.77 -10.74 12.86
N LEU A 130 3.48 -10.76 11.73
CA LEU A 130 4.73 -11.50 11.56
C LEU A 130 5.92 -10.55 11.49
N PRO A 131 7.15 -11.00 11.82
CA PRO A 131 8.35 -10.23 11.51
C PRO A 131 8.40 -9.85 10.02
N SER A 132 8.72 -8.60 9.74
CA SER A 132 8.93 -8.07 8.40
C SER A 132 10.42 -8.07 8.07
N GLY A 133 10.74 -8.13 6.78
CA GLY A 133 12.08 -7.83 6.30
C GLY A 133 12.33 -6.31 6.29
N GLU A 134 13.42 -5.92 5.62
CA GLU A 134 13.70 -4.50 5.43
C GLU A 134 12.54 -3.81 4.68
N PRO A 135 12.12 -2.62 5.15
CA PRO A 135 11.13 -1.80 4.46
C PRO A 135 11.53 -1.60 3.01
N THR A 136 10.64 -1.91 2.09
CA THR A 136 10.91 -1.68 0.67
C THR A 136 10.10 -0.47 0.21
N PRO A 137 10.74 0.59 -0.31
CA PRO A 137 10.04 1.72 -0.92
C PRO A 137 9.10 1.26 -2.04
N VAL A 138 8.08 2.06 -2.35
CA VAL A 138 7.20 1.77 -3.49
C VAL A 138 8.03 1.87 -4.77
N ALA A 139 8.23 0.73 -5.43
CA ALA A 139 8.89 0.67 -6.73
C ALA A 139 7.84 0.52 -7.84
N PHE A 140 8.01 1.26 -8.93
CA PHE A 140 7.11 1.20 -10.08
C PHE A 140 7.82 1.56 -11.37
N ARG A 141 7.27 1.11 -12.49
CA ARG A 141 7.70 1.50 -13.83
C ARG A 141 6.56 2.23 -14.52
N THR A 142 6.78 3.43 -15.02
CA THR A 142 5.79 4.16 -15.82
C THR A 142 5.40 3.37 -17.07
N PHE A 143 4.18 3.57 -17.57
CA PHE A 143 3.79 2.96 -18.83
C PHE A 143 4.63 3.54 -20.00
N PRO A 144 4.79 2.77 -21.10
CA PRO A 144 5.33 3.34 -22.33
C PRO A 144 4.46 4.49 -22.84
N LEU A 145 5.01 5.25 -23.79
CA LEU A 145 4.24 6.27 -24.49
C LEU A 145 2.94 5.67 -25.06
N PRO A 146 1.79 6.35 -24.96
CA PRO A 146 0.52 5.85 -25.51
C PRO A 146 0.55 5.59 -27.03
N THR A 147 1.50 6.22 -27.73
CA THR A 147 1.72 6.08 -29.18
C THR A 147 2.73 4.99 -29.54
N ALA A 148 3.43 4.41 -28.56
CA ALA A 148 4.36 3.30 -28.79
C ALA A 148 3.59 1.99 -28.99
N ALA A 149 4.27 0.99 -29.56
CA ALA A 149 3.74 -0.36 -29.60
C ALA A 149 3.48 -0.86 -28.16
N THR A 150 2.31 -1.46 -27.92
CA THR A 150 1.98 -2.02 -26.61
C THR A 150 2.91 -3.20 -26.31
N PRO A 151 3.74 -3.13 -25.27
CA PRO A 151 4.59 -4.25 -24.89
C PRO A 151 3.74 -5.41 -24.35
N ASP A 152 4.33 -6.58 -24.22
CA ASP A 152 3.70 -7.67 -23.46
C ASP A 152 3.48 -7.20 -22.01
N PHE A 153 2.22 -7.17 -21.57
CA PHE A 153 1.86 -6.78 -20.21
C PHE A 153 0.90 -7.79 -19.58
N ARG A 154 0.83 -7.74 -18.25
CA ARG A 154 -0.12 -8.49 -17.45
C ARG A 154 -0.83 -7.51 -16.54
N PHE A 155 -2.12 -7.72 -16.36
CA PHE A 155 -2.93 -6.96 -15.43
C PHE A 155 -3.86 -7.90 -14.70
N PHE A 156 -4.22 -7.52 -13.48
CA PHE A 156 -5.27 -8.16 -12.71
C PHE A 156 -6.45 -7.22 -12.65
N VAL A 157 -7.65 -7.75 -12.79
CA VAL A 157 -8.88 -7.04 -12.47
C VAL A 157 -9.41 -7.68 -11.20
N ILE A 158 -9.56 -6.88 -10.16
CA ILE A 158 -10.03 -7.32 -8.85
C ILE A 158 -11.16 -6.37 -8.47
N GLY A 159 -12.29 -6.92 -8.07
CA GLY A 159 -13.45 -6.18 -7.58
C GLY A 159 -14.03 -6.93 -6.39
N ASP A 160 -14.64 -6.20 -5.46
CA ASP A 160 -15.31 -6.74 -4.26
C ASP A 160 -14.50 -7.76 -3.46
N SER A 161 -13.17 -7.71 -3.57
CA SER A 161 -12.25 -8.53 -2.79
C SER A 161 -12.13 -8.03 -1.36
N GLY A 162 -13.10 -7.30 -0.83
CA GLY A 162 -13.10 -6.92 0.59
C GLY A 162 -12.95 -8.17 1.46
N THR A 163 -12.72 -7.98 2.75
CA THR A 163 -12.80 -9.10 3.71
C THR A 163 -14.16 -9.82 3.66
N GLY A 164 -15.15 -9.23 2.98
CA GLY A 164 -16.50 -9.74 2.87
C GLY A 164 -17.17 -9.60 4.22
N VAL A 165 -18.45 -9.26 4.22
CA VAL A 165 -19.30 -9.19 5.42
C VAL A 165 -19.45 -10.57 6.12
N ASP A 166 -18.68 -11.58 5.71
CA ASP A 166 -18.69 -12.93 6.27
C ASP A 166 -17.50 -13.15 7.19
N GLN A 167 -17.71 -12.78 8.45
CA GLN A 167 -16.94 -13.17 9.65
C GLN A 167 -17.00 -14.70 9.91
N ARG A 168 -17.12 -15.53 8.87
CA ARG A 168 -17.08 -16.99 9.02
C ARG A 168 -15.63 -17.47 9.12
N PRO A 169 -15.38 -18.55 9.89
CA PRO A 169 -14.08 -19.21 9.86
C PRO A 169 -13.68 -19.55 8.42
N GLY A 170 -12.58 -18.95 7.91
CA GLY A 170 -12.05 -19.20 6.57
C GLY A 170 -11.99 -17.99 5.61
N SER A 171 -12.50 -16.81 5.96
CA SER A 171 -12.38 -15.60 5.11
C SER A 171 -10.92 -15.18 4.85
N GLY A 172 -10.02 -15.38 5.83
CA GLY A 172 -8.58 -15.21 5.66
C GLY A 172 -7.98 -16.14 4.59
N ALA A 173 -8.54 -17.35 4.42
CA ALA A 173 -8.08 -18.28 3.39
C ALA A 173 -8.41 -17.81 1.97
N ALA A 174 -9.52 -17.09 1.78
CA ALA A 174 -9.86 -16.50 0.48
C ALA A 174 -8.85 -15.41 0.08
N GLN A 175 -8.54 -14.48 0.99
CA GLN A 175 -7.53 -13.43 0.76
C GLN A 175 -6.14 -14.02 0.54
N ALA A 176 -5.72 -14.98 1.37
CA ALA A 176 -4.46 -15.69 1.19
C ALA A 176 -4.41 -16.42 -0.17
N SER A 177 -5.52 -17.01 -0.62
CA SER A 177 -5.62 -17.66 -1.92
C SER A 177 -5.48 -16.67 -3.07
N VAL A 178 -6.15 -15.52 -3.03
CA VAL A 178 -6.03 -14.46 -4.04
C VAL A 178 -4.58 -13.94 -4.10
N ALA A 179 -3.99 -13.62 -2.95
CA ALA A 179 -2.61 -13.16 -2.87
C ALA A 179 -1.63 -14.19 -3.45
N LYS A 180 -1.79 -15.47 -3.10
CA LYS A 180 -0.98 -16.57 -3.64
C LYS A 180 -1.16 -16.73 -5.15
N ALA A 181 -2.39 -16.59 -5.66
CA ALA A 181 -2.70 -16.68 -7.08
C ALA A 181 -2.04 -15.54 -7.88
N MET A 182 -2.10 -14.31 -7.37
CA MET A 182 -1.42 -13.14 -7.95
C MET A 182 0.11 -13.34 -7.96
N ALA A 183 0.69 -13.75 -6.83
CA ALA A 183 2.12 -14.02 -6.72
C ALA A 183 2.58 -15.10 -7.72
N ALA A 184 1.82 -16.19 -7.85
CA ALA A 184 2.11 -17.25 -8.82
C ALA A 184 2.01 -16.76 -10.27
N ALA A 185 1.03 -15.91 -10.59
CA ALA A 185 0.87 -15.33 -11.92
C ALA A 185 1.99 -14.34 -12.27
N MET A 186 2.56 -13.64 -11.29
CA MET A 186 3.74 -12.79 -11.49
C MET A 186 5.03 -13.60 -11.66
N ALA A 187 5.19 -14.71 -10.95
CA ALA A 187 6.39 -15.54 -10.99
C ALA A 187 6.57 -16.37 -12.29
N ARG A 188 5.51 -16.59 -13.07
CA ARG A 188 5.59 -17.39 -14.31
C ARG A 188 6.13 -16.58 -15.49
N PRO A 189 7.06 -17.10 -16.31
CA PRO A 189 7.31 -16.58 -17.66
C PRO A 189 6.18 -17.05 -18.61
N GLY A 190 5.67 -16.19 -19.52
CA GLY A 190 4.65 -16.57 -20.53
C GLY A 190 3.32 -15.78 -20.51
N PRO A 191 2.36 -16.11 -21.39
CA PRO A 191 1.17 -15.29 -21.69
C PRO A 191 0.19 -15.19 -20.50
N PRO A 192 -0.74 -14.21 -20.51
CA PRO A 192 -1.47 -13.78 -19.32
C PRO A 192 -2.27 -14.89 -18.64
N VAL A 193 -2.25 -14.87 -17.31
CA VAL A 193 -3.12 -15.70 -16.47
C VAL A 193 -4.50 -15.04 -16.43
N ARG A 194 -5.52 -15.72 -16.94
CA ARG A 194 -6.92 -15.32 -16.76
C ARG A 194 -7.39 -15.77 -15.37
N PHE A 195 -7.76 -14.80 -14.54
CA PHE A 195 -8.71 -15.02 -13.45
C PHE A 195 -10.03 -14.39 -13.90
N VAL A 196 -11.11 -15.17 -13.84
CA VAL A 196 -12.49 -14.72 -14.09
C VAL A 196 -13.16 -14.54 -12.73
#